data_AF-A0A9D4DT42-F1
#
_entry.id   AF-A0A9D4DT42-F1
#
_cell.length_a   1.000
_cell.length_b   1.000
_cell.length_c   1.000
_cell.angle_alpha   90.00
_cell.angle_beta   90.00
_cell.angle_gamma   90.00
#
_symmetry.space_group_name_H-M   'P 1'
#
loop_
_entity.id
_entity.type
_entity.pdbx_description
1 polymer ?
#
loop_
_entity_poly.entity_id
_entity_poly.type
_entity_poly.pdbx_seq_one_letter_code
_entity_poly.pdbx_strand_id
1 'polypeptide(L)'
;MHLSYIMLDMANMTKTDITMHLSYIMLDMANMTKTDITMHPSYIMLDMANMTKADITMHLSYIMLDMANMTKTDITMHPSYIMLDMANVTKTDITMHLSYIMLDMANMT
;
A
#
# COMPACT_ATOMS: atom_id res chain seq x y z
N MET A 1 -10.77 -19.93 -17.61
CA MET A 1 -11.61 -18.75 -17.33
C MET A 1 -10.90 -17.96 -16.24
N HIS A 2 -10.34 -16.80 -16.54
CA HIS A 2 -9.69 -15.94 -15.54
C HIS A 2 -10.73 -14.92 -15.07
N LEU A 3 -11.04 -14.88 -13.77
CA LEU A 3 -11.93 -13.87 -13.19
C LEU A 3 -11.08 -12.84 -12.45
N SER A 4 -11.33 -11.55 -12.62
CA SER A 4 -10.55 -10.46 -12.01
C SER A 4 -11.48 -9.35 -11.51
N TYR A 5 -11.32 -8.95 -10.25
CA TYR A 5 -12.03 -7.86 -9.59
C TYR A 5 -11.10 -6.69 -9.38
N ILE A 6 -11.69 -5.50 -9.27
CA ILE A 6 -11.10 -4.42 -8.52
C ILE A 6 -12.22 -3.69 -7.77
N MET A 7 -11.97 -3.29 -6.53
CA MET A 7 -12.78 -2.35 -5.76
C MET A 7 -11.85 -1.24 -5.29
N LEU A 8 -12.24 0.02 -5.53
CA LEU A 8 -11.46 1.21 -5.23
C LEU A 8 -12.39 2.25 -4.61
N ASP A 9 -12.02 2.78 -3.44
CA ASP A 9 -12.42 4.10 -2.97
C ASP A 9 -11.18 5.01 -2.91
N MET A 10 -11.34 6.28 -3.30
CA MET A 10 -10.23 7.23 -3.47
C MET A 10 -10.71 8.67 -3.30
N ALA A 11 -10.22 9.36 -2.27
CA ALA A 11 -10.58 10.74 -1.94
C ALA A 11 -9.37 11.66 -1.81
N ASN A 12 -9.50 12.90 -2.31
CA ASN A 12 -8.52 13.99 -2.13
C ASN A 12 -7.08 13.66 -2.60
N MET A 13 -6.97 12.98 -3.75
CA MET A 13 -5.69 12.62 -4.38
C MET A 13 -5.08 13.81 -5.14
N THR A 14 -3.80 14.12 -4.93
CA THR A 14 -3.08 15.22 -5.61
C THR A 14 -1.72 14.77 -6.16
N LYS A 15 -1.62 14.64 -7.49
CA LYS A 15 -0.45 14.10 -8.23
C LYS A 15 -0.16 12.64 -7.84
N THR A 16 -0.74 11.72 -8.59
CA THR A 16 -0.71 10.29 -8.27
C THR A 16 -0.70 9.46 -9.54
N ASP A 17 0.30 8.59 -9.68
CA ASP A 17 0.35 7.55 -10.72
C ASP A 17 0.22 6.14 -10.07
N ILE A 18 -0.51 5.20 -10.70
CA ILE A 18 -0.72 3.83 -10.15
C ILE A 18 -0.70 2.78 -11.28
N THR A 19 -0.03 1.63 -11.10
CA THR A 19 -0.04 0.50 -12.07
C THR A 19 -0.39 -0.84 -11.40
N MET A 20 -1.30 -1.66 -11.95
CA MET A 20 -1.83 -2.88 -11.29
C MET A 20 -2.29 -3.98 -12.28
N HIS A 21 -1.74 -5.21 -12.33
CA HIS A 21 -2.41 -6.30 -13.11
C HIS A 21 -2.35 -7.74 -12.55
N LEU A 22 -3.42 -8.13 -11.86
CA LEU A 22 -4.17 -9.41 -11.93
C LEU A 22 -5.18 -9.54 -10.77
N SER A 23 -6.10 -10.49 -10.92
CA SER A 23 -7.15 -10.89 -9.99
C SER A 23 -6.69 -10.99 -8.53
N TYR A 24 -7.21 -10.32 -7.48
CA TYR A 24 -8.25 -9.29 -7.26
C TYR A 24 -7.64 -8.17 -6.36
N ILE A 25 -8.28 -7.00 -6.19
CA ILE A 25 -7.79 -5.90 -5.31
C ILE A 25 -8.96 -5.17 -4.61
N MET A 26 -8.76 -4.74 -3.35
CA MET A 26 -9.57 -3.75 -2.62
C MET A 26 -8.66 -2.64 -2.07
N LEU A 27 -8.93 -1.37 -2.43
CA LEU A 27 -8.19 -0.20 -1.91
C LEU A 27 -9.18 0.84 -1.36
N ASP A 28 -8.87 1.42 -0.20
CA ASP A 28 -9.35 2.71 0.28
C ASP A 28 -8.13 3.65 0.41
N MET A 29 -8.25 4.91 -0.04
CA MET A 29 -7.17 5.89 -0.07
C MET A 29 -7.70 7.31 0.13
N ALA A 30 -7.26 7.99 1.18
CA ALA A 30 -7.72 9.35 1.51
C ALA A 30 -6.57 10.34 1.74
N ASN A 31 -6.69 11.55 1.19
CA ASN A 31 -5.81 12.69 1.43
C ASN A 31 -4.34 12.43 1.05
N MET A 32 -4.10 11.93 -0.16
CA MET A 32 -2.78 11.57 -0.67
C MET A 32 -2.19 12.71 -1.51
N THR A 33 -0.91 13.05 -1.29
CA THR A 33 -0.22 14.12 -2.05
C THR A 33 1.17 13.70 -2.52
N LYS A 34 1.39 13.67 -3.85
CA LYS A 34 2.60 13.18 -4.55
C LYS A 34 2.86 11.71 -4.25
N THR A 35 2.28 10.81 -5.04
CA THR A 35 2.23 9.38 -4.69
C THR A 35 2.24 8.47 -5.91
N ASP A 36 3.32 7.72 -6.16
CA ASP A 36 3.39 6.81 -7.31
C ASP A 36 3.46 5.32 -6.89
N ILE A 37 2.49 4.50 -7.29
CA ILE A 37 2.29 3.11 -6.80
C ILE A 37 2.36 2.07 -7.94
N THR A 38 2.90 0.87 -7.75
CA THR A 38 2.86 -0.24 -8.73
C THR A 38 2.57 -1.61 -8.09
N MET A 39 1.86 -2.53 -8.77
CA MET A 39 1.40 -3.80 -8.20
C MET A 39 1.18 -4.92 -9.26
N HIS A 40 1.45 -6.21 -9.00
CA HIS A 40 0.75 -7.31 -9.72
C HIS A 40 0.44 -8.53 -8.80
N PRO A 41 -0.84 -8.94 -8.57
CA PRO A 41 -1.26 -9.57 -7.31
C PRO A 41 -1.86 -10.99 -7.44
N SER A 42 -2.31 -11.56 -6.31
CA SER A 42 -3.45 -12.51 -6.29
C SER A 42 -4.51 -12.32 -5.18
N TYR A 43 -4.29 -11.42 -4.20
CA TYR A 43 -5.32 -10.50 -3.66
C TYR A 43 -4.63 -9.36 -2.89
N ILE A 44 -5.30 -8.23 -2.66
CA ILE A 44 -4.81 -7.17 -1.75
C ILE A 44 -5.97 -6.44 -1.05
N MET A 45 -5.73 -5.94 0.18
CA MET A 45 -6.60 -5.02 0.92
C MET A 45 -5.73 -3.91 1.53
N LEU A 46 -5.92 -2.66 1.12
CA LEU A 46 -5.19 -1.50 1.66
C LEU A 46 -6.15 -0.44 2.17
N ASP A 47 -5.85 0.13 3.33
CA ASP A 47 -6.36 1.43 3.79
C ASP A 47 -5.14 2.38 3.93
N MET A 48 -5.24 3.60 3.40
CA MET A 48 -4.16 4.58 3.41
C MET A 48 -4.71 6.00 3.59
N ALA A 49 -4.38 6.64 4.71
CA ALA A 49 -4.87 7.97 5.06
C ALA A 49 -3.74 8.99 5.32
N ASN A 50 -3.92 10.20 4.78
CA ASN A 50 -3.08 11.38 5.06
C ASN A 50 -1.59 11.20 4.71
N MET A 51 -1.28 10.69 3.51
CA MET A 51 0.11 10.53 3.06
C MET A 51 0.64 11.76 2.30
N THR A 52 1.83 12.23 2.67
CA THR A 52 2.53 13.36 2.01
C THR A 52 3.90 12.94 1.49
N LYS A 53 4.02 12.75 0.17
CA LYS A 53 5.14 12.13 -0.57
C LYS A 53 5.30 10.64 -0.27
N ALA A 54 4.99 9.75 -1.23
CA ALA A 54 5.20 8.32 -1.05
C ALA A 54 5.21 7.51 -2.36
N ASP A 55 6.27 6.75 -2.65
CA ASP A 55 6.31 5.88 -3.85
C ASP A 55 6.38 4.37 -3.48
N ILE A 56 5.44 3.55 -3.98
CA ILE A 56 5.16 2.18 -3.51
C ILE A 56 5.24 1.16 -4.67
N THR A 57 5.75 -0.09 -4.52
CA THR A 57 5.73 -1.13 -5.58
C THR A 57 5.60 -2.57 -5.04
N MET A 58 4.70 -3.43 -5.59
CA MET A 58 4.28 -4.71 -4.94
C MET A 58 4.00 -5.92 -5.86
N HIS A 59 4.58 -7.11 -5.65
CA HIS A 59 4.23 -8.30 -6.46
C HIS A 59 4.19 -9.63 -5.67
N LEU A 60 2.98 -10.07 -5.25
CA LEU A 60 2.47 -11.45 -4.99
C LEU A 60 1.36 -11.49 -3.87
N SER A 61 1.03 -12.65 -3.30
CA SER A 61 -0.37 -13.17 -3.32
C SER A 61 -1.35 -13.01 -2.12
N TYR A 62 -1.07 -12.25 -1.05
CA TYR A 62 -2.11 -11.60 -0.20
C TYR A 62 -1.47 -10.57 0.74
N ILE A 63 -2.04 -9.37 0.86
CA ILE A 63 -1.56 -8.33 1.80
C ILE A 63 -2.75 -7.57 2.40
N MET A 64 -2.65 -7.27 3.70
CA MET A 64 -3.46 -6.28 4.43
C MET A 64 -2.53 -5.17 4.96
N LEU A 65 -2.73 -3.91 4.57
CA LEU A 65 -2.05 -2.75 5.19
C LEU A 65 -3.08 -1.73 5.68
N ASP A 66 -2.84 -1.16 6.86
CA ASP A 66 -3.40 0.11 7.32
C ASP A 66 -2.22 1.10 7.51
N MET A 67 -2.34 2.31 6.97
CA MET A 67 -1.28 3.33 7.02
C MET A 67 -1.86 4.73 7.18
N ALA A 68 -1.64 5.35 8.35
CA ALA A 68 -2.18 6.65 8.71
C ALA A 68 -1.09 7.70 9.03
N ASN A 69 -1.28 8.93 8.54
CA ASN A 69 -0.47 10.11 8.87
C ASN A 69 1.03 9.94 8.53
N MET A 70 1.31 9.53 7.29
CA MET A 70 2.66 9.25 6.81
C MET A 70 3.27 10.45 6.06
N THR A 71 4.53 10.75 6.31
CA THR A 71 5.29 11.77 5.58
C THR A 71 6.57 11.16 5.01
N LYS A 72 6.83 11.34 3.71
CA LYS A 72 8.03 10.83 2.97
C LYS A 72 8.23 9.32 3.17
N THR A 73 7.58 8.52 2.34
CA THR A 73 7.48 7.08 2.53
C THR A 73 7.64 6.30 1.23
N ASP A 74 8.80 5.70 0.97
CA ASP A 74 8.96 4.79 -0.17
C ASP A 74 8.81 3.33 0.29
N ILE A 75 8.14 2.45 -0.46
CA ILE A 75 7.89 1.05 -0.06
C ILE A 75 7.98 0.09 -1.26
N THR A 76 8.67 -1.04 -1.14
CA THR A 76 8.68 -2.11 -2.16
C THR A 76 8.43 -3.47 -1.50
N MET A 77 7.62 -4.37 -2.10
CA MET A 77 7.26 -5.66 -1.49
C MET A 77 7.01 -6.78 -2.52
N HIS A 78 7.37 -8.02 -2.19
CA HIS A 78 7.15 -9.19 -3.05
C HIS A 78 6.82 -10.45 -2.21
N PRO A 79 5.62 -10.53 -1.60
CA PRO A 79 5.40 -11.42 -0.47
C PRO A 79 4.62 -12.69 -0.82
N SER A 80 4.35 -13.53 0.18
CA SER A 80 3.28 -14.55 0.10
C SER A 80 2.15 -14.34 1.12
N TYR A 81 2.39 -13.55 2.18
CA TYR A 81 1.36 -12.98 3.06
C TYR A 81 1.95 -11.80 3.86
N ILE A 82 1.20 -10.72 4.12
CA ILE A 82 1.58 -9.61 5.03
C ILE A 82 0.33 -9.04 5.73
N MET A 83 0.46 -8.68 7.01
CA MET A 83 -0.39 -7.72 7.73
C MET A 83 0.49 -6.61 8.34
N LEU A 84 0.10 -5.35 8.21
CA LEU A 84 0.85 -4.19 8.71
C LEU A 84 -0.10 -3.08 9.17
N ASP A 85 0.20 -2.47 10.32
CA ASP A 85 -0.39 -1.23 10.82
C ASP A 85 0.75 -0.21 11.02
N MET A 86 0.59 1.01 10.48
CA MET A 86 1.55 2.11 10.66
C MET A 86 0.84 3.44 10.90
N ALA A 87 1.14 4.08 12.02
CA ALA A 87 0.56 5.37 12.39
C ALA A 87 1.63 6.43 12.75
N ASN A 88 1.46 7.65 12.24
CA ASN A 88 2.24 8.84 12.61
C ASN A 88 3.75 8.67 12.33
N VAL A 89 4.13 8.37 11.09
CA VAL A 89 5.54 8.16 10.70
C VAL A 89 6.06 9.31 9.82
N THR A 90 7.21 9.88 10.20
CA THR A 90 7.72 11.14 9.63
C THR A 90 8.73 10.97 8.47
N LYS A 91 9.39 9.80 8.36
CA LYS A 91 10.24 9.35 7.24
C LYS A 91 10.37 7.83 7.25
N THR A 92 10.24 7.18 6.10
CA THR A 92 10.35 5.72 5.94
C THR A 92 10.83 5.38 4.52
N ASP A 93 11.70 4.37 4.36
CA ASP A 93 11.91 3.67 3.08
C ASP A 93 11.92 2.14 3.35
N ILE A 94 11.13 1.33 2.64
CA ILE A 94 10.98 -0.14 2.85
C ILE A 94 11.18 -0.90 1.53
N THR A 95 11.75 -2.11 1.56
CA THR A 95 11.86 -3.03 0.40
C THR A 95 11.89 -4.49 0.88
N MET A 96 11.01 -5.39 0.41
CA MET A 96 10.86 -6.76 0.96
C MET A 96 10.52 -7.86 -0.07
N HIS A 97 10.86 -9.11 0.26
CA HIS A 97 10.38 -10.36 -0.37
C HIS A 97 10.23 -11.45 0.73
N LEU A 98 9.04 -12.08 0.94
CA LEU A 98 8.77 -13.42 1.60
C LEU A 98 7.36 -13.56 2.25
N SER A 99 7.11 -14.71 2.91
CA SER A 99 5.82 -15.41 2.91
C SER A 99 4.83 -15.24 4.09
N TYR A 100 5.14 -14.51 5.16
CA TYR A 100 4.18 -14.07 6.19
C TYR A 100 4.81 -12.96 7.05
N ILE A 101 4.08 -11.91 7.42
CA ILE A 101 4.48 -11.01 8.52
C ILE A 101 3.27 -10.34 9.20
N MET A 102 3.45 -9.91 10.45
CA MET A 102 2.54 -9.06 11.21
C MET A 102 3.37 -8.02 11.97
N LEU A 103 3.06 -6.74 11.84
CA LEU A 103 3.81 -5.63 12.44
C LEU A 103 2.87 -4.45 12.74
N ASP A 104 3.14 -3.75 13.84
CA ASP A 104 2.47 -2.53 14.30
C ASP A 104 3.57 -1.52 14.63
N MET A 105 3.47 -0.30 14.08
CA MET A 105 4.41 0.79 14.32
C MET A 105 3.68 2.13 14.50
N ALA A 106 3.75 2.70 15.70
CA ALA A 106 3.12 3.97 16.04
C ALA A 106 4.13 5.03 16.52
N ASN A 107 3.94 6.28 16.08
CA ASN A 107 4.62 7.50 16.57
C ASN A 107 6.14 7.55 16.32
N MET A 108 6.57 7.24 15.09
CA MET A 108 7.98 7.30 14.69
C MET A 108 8.34 8.68 14.08
N THR A 109 9.13 9.48 14.81
CA THR A 109 9.48 10.88 14.50
C THR A 109 10.93 11.06 14.02
#